data_AF-A0A842WDK8-F1
#
_entry.id   AF-A0A842WDK8-F1
#
_cell.length_a   1.000
_cell.length_b   1.000
_cell.length_c   1.000
_cell.angle_alpha   90.00
_cell.angle_beta   90.00
_cell.angle_gamma   90.00
#
_symmetry.space_group_name_H-M   'P 1'
#
loop_
_entity.id
_entity.type
_entity.pdbx_description
1 polymer ?
#
loop_
_entity_poly.entity_id
_entity_poly.type
_entity_poly.pdbx_seq_one_letter_code
_entity_poly.pdbx_strand_id
1 'polypeptide(L)'
;MNAEEIDKARRLLGLGVDARESEIKEAHRNLAKKHHPDGNGKGENFTSIQEAYDLLMEYIEEYRYSFSADEVRKQHPEEMWRERYQNDPIWGRGNKKKNSKRSSYSSY
;
A
#
# COMPACT_ATOMS: atom_id res chain seq x y z
N MET A 1 11.28 -5.89 21.41
CA MET A 1 11.75 -6.47 20.13
C MET A 1 13.22 -6.14 19.90
N ASN A 2 13.98 -7.06 19.29
CA ASN A 2 15.34 -6.80 18.81
C ASN A 2 15.35 -6.60 17.28
N ALA A 3 16.21 -5.73 16.76
CA ALA A 3 16.32 -5.47 15.32
C ALA A 3 16.71 -6.73 14.51
N GLU A 4 17.51 -7.63 15.08
CA GLU A 4 17.82 -8.91 14.44
C GLU A 4 16.61 -9.85 14.33
N GLU A 5 15.66 -9.77 15.25
CA GLU A 5 14.45 -10.61 15.23
C GLU A 5 13.51 -10.14 14.12
N ILE A 6 13.34 -8.82 13.99
CA ILE A 6 12.62 -8.18 12.87
C ILE A 6 13.27 -8.55 11.53
N ASP A 7 14.61 -8.51 11.43
CA ASP A 7 15.34 -8.89 10.21
C ASP A 7 15.20 -10.38 9.87
N LYS A 8 15.15 -11.27 10.86
CA LYS A 8 14.86 -12.69 10.67
C LYS A 8 13.40 -12.91 10.25
N ALA A 9 12.45 -12.26 10.91
CA ALA A 9 11.01 -12.39 10.63
C ALA A 9 10.65 -11.91 9.22
N ARG A 10 11.13 -10.74 8.79
CA ARG A 10 10.88 -10.23 7.42
C ARG A 10 11.46 -11.17 6.37
N ARG A 11 12.66 -11.72 6.58
CA ARG A 11 13.29 -12.69 5.65
C ARG A 11 12.53 -14.01 5.60
N LEU A 12 12.02 -14.49 6.73
CA LEU A 12 11.24 -15.73 6.81
C LEU A 12 9.90 -15.62 6.08
N LEU A 13 9.27 -14.44 6.12
CA LEU A 13 8.09 -14.09 5.31
C LEU A 13 8.43 -13.74 3.85
N GLY A 14 9.71 -13.58 3.48
CA GLY A 14 10.15 -13.24 2.12
C GLY A 14 9.98 -11.76 1.74
N LEU A 15 9.95 -10.87 2.73
CA LEU A 15 9.69 -9.43 2.57
C LEU A 15 10.96 -8.59 2.32
N GLY A 16 10.74 -7.39 1.77
CA GLY A 16 11.77 -6.36 1.57
C GLY A 16 12.33 -5.78 2.88
N VAL A 17 13.16 -4.73 2.76
CA VAL A 17 13.52 -3.89 3.93
C VAL A 17 12.32 -3.02 4.28
N ASP A 18 11.73 -2.41 3.27
CA ASP A 18 10.42 -1.75 3.33
C ASP A 18 9.33 -2.75 2.94
N ALA A 19 8.26 -2.80 3.72
CA ALA A 19 7.06 -3.61 3.44
C ALA A 19 5.83 -2.95 4.08
N ARG A 20 4.71 -2.98 3.38
CA ARG A 20 3.41 -2.52 3.88
C ARG A 20 2.72 -3.63 4.69
N GLU A 21 1.87 -3.22 5.63
CA GLU A 21 0.99 -4.13 6.39
C GLU A 21 0.22 -5.10 5.47
N SER A 22 -0.24 -4.60 4.31
CA SER A 22 -0.92 -5.40 3.28
C SER A 22 -0.04 -6.51 2.70
N GLU A 23 1.24 -6.25 2.50
CA GLU A 23 2.22 -7.19 1.94
C GLU A 23 2.62 -8.25 2.97
N ILE A 24 2.77 -7.86 4.25
CA ILE A 24 2.98 -8.79 5.37
C ILE A 24 1.80 -9.77 5.48
N LYS A 25 0.56 -9.25 5.45
CA LYS A 25 -0.66 -10.06 5.46
C LYS A 25 -0.78 -10.95 4.23
N GLU A 26 -0.31 -10.52 3.06
CA GLU A 26 -0.31 -11.35 1.86
C GLU A 26 0.75 -12.46 1.90
N ALA A 27 1.98 -12.14 2.31
CA ALA A 27 3.07 -13.08 2.48
C ALA A 27 2.70 -14.21 3.44
N HIS A 28 2.15 -13.87 4.61
CA HIS A 28 1.65 -14.85 5.58
C HIS A 28 0.56 -15.75 5.00
N ARG A 29 -0.49 -15.18 4.35
CA ARG A 29 -1.55 -15.98 3.70
C ARG A 29 -1.01 -16.94 2.64
N ASN A 30 -0.02 -16.52 1.86
CA ASN A 30 0.58 -17.33 0.80
C ASN A 30 1.44 -18.46 1.38
N LEU A 31 2.20 -18.18 2.43
CA LEU A 31 3.01 -19.17 3.15
C LEU A 31 2.16 -20.15 3.96
N ALA A 32 1.11 -19.69 4.63
CA ALA A 32 0.15 -20.51 5.35
C ALA A 32 -0.53 -21.56 4.43
N LYS A 33 -0.95 -21.15 3.22
CA LYS A 33 -1.48 -22.07 2.20
C LYS A 33 -0.45 -23.10 1.74
N LYS A 34 0.83 -22.72 1.63
CA LYS A 34 1.93 -23.57 1.16
C LYS A 34 2.41 -24.58 2.21
N HIS A 35 2.32 -24.22 3.49
CA HIS A 35 2.85 -25.00 4.61
C HIS A 35 1.75 -25.59 5.52
N HIS A 36 0.50 -25.60 5.07
CA HIS A 36 -0.65 -26.09 5.85
C HIS A 36 -0.44 -27.55 6.31
N PRO A 37 -0.67 -27.88 7.60
CA PRO A 37 -0.37 -29.20 8.15
C PRO A 37 -1.13 -30.35 7.48
N ASP A 38 -2.40 -30.14 7.08
CA ASP A 38 -3.20 -31.16 6.36
C ASP A 38 -2.63 -31.55 4.97
N GLY A 39 -1.70 -30.76 4.41
CA GLY A 39 -1.25 -30.87 3.01
C GLY A 39 0.08 -31.57 2.76
N ASN A 40 0.72 -32.18 3.77
CA ASN A 40 2.14 -32.57 3.86
C ASN A 40 3.11 -31.43 4.26
N GLY A 41 2.62 -30.32 4.83
CA GLY A 41 3.49 -29.30 5.42
C GLY A 41 4.16 -29.79 6.71
N LYS A 42 5.50 -29.71 6.79
CA LYS A 42 6.20 -29.89 8.08
C LYS A 42 5.71 -28.81 9.07
N GLY A 43 4.96 -29.22 10.09
CA GLY A 43 4.27 -28.29 11.00
C GLY A 43 5.19 -27.28 11.71
N GLU A 44 6.45 -27.64 11.96
CA GLU A 44 7.49 -26.76 12.52
C GLU A 44 7.64 -25.46 11.72
N ASN A 45 7.56 -25.53 10.38
CA ASN A 45 7.66 -24.34 9.52
C ASN A 45 6.45 -23.42 9.69
N PHE A 46 5.25 -23.96 9.94
CA PHE A 46 4.04 -23.15 10.09
C PHE A 46 4.07 -22.31 11.37
N THR A 47 4.54 -22.90 12.49
CA THR A 47 4.71 -22.18 13.76
C THR A 47 5.65 -21.00 13.60
N SER A 48 6.83 -21.18 13.00
CA SER A 48 7.78 -20.07 12.80
C SER A 48 7.28 -18.99 11.82
N ILE A 49 6.42 -19.34 10.86
CA ILE A 49 5.74 -18.37 9.97
C ILE A 49 4.72 -17.54 10.76
N GLN A 50 4.01 -18.16 11.71
CA GLN A 50 3.06 -17.48 12.58
C GLN A 50 3.78 -16.54 13.57
N GLU A 51 4.79 -17.04 14.28
CA GLU A 51 5.63 -16.25 15.20
C GLU A 51 6.26 -15.03 14.51
N ALA A 52 6.79 -15.20 13.29
CA ALA A 52 7.34 -14.10 12.51
C ALA A 52 6.28 -13.07 12.09
N TYR A 53 5.06 -13.50 11.77
CA TYR A 53 3.96 -12.60 11.44
C TYR A 53 3.49 -11.81 12.67
N ASP A 54 3.33 -12.48 13.80
CA ASP A 54 2.88 -11.85 15.05
C ASP A 54 3.90 -10.80 15.54
N LEU A 55 5.20 -11.12 15.48
CA LEU A 55 6.30 -10.18 15.81
C LEU A 55 6.32 -8.93 14.89
N LEU A 56 6.08 -9.09 13.59
CA LEU A 56 6.02 -7.95 12.67
C LEU A 56 4.75 -7.11 12.86
N MET A 57 3.63 -7.73 13.24
CA MET A 57 2.40 -7.00 13.56
C MET A 57 2.54 -6.19 14.84
N GLU A 58 3.08 -6.79 15.91
CA GLU A 58 3.36 -6.10 17.17
C GLU A 58 4.27 -4.88 16.94
N TYR A 59 5.33 -5.03 16.12
CA TYR A 59 6.22 -3.92 15.74
C TYR A 59 5.52 -2.76 15.02
N ILE A 60 4.52 -3.05 14.17
CA ILE A 60 3.76 -2.06 13.41
C ILE A 60 2.66 -1.42 14.27
N GLU A 61 2.10 -2.16 15.24
CA GLU A 61 1.13 -1.67 16.22
C GLU A 61 1.77 -0.75 17.26
N GLU A 62 3.01 -1.03 17.69
CA GLU A 62 3.80 -0.13 18.54
C GLU A 62 4.26 1.15 17.79
N TYR A 63 4.24 1.15 16.45
CA TYR A 63 4.74 2.25 15.65
C TYR A 63 3.85 3.51 15.76
N ARG A 64 4.44 4.62 16.23
CA ARG A 64 3.72 5.89 16.38
C ARG A 64 3.69 6.70 15.08
N TYR A 65 2.52 6.71 14.45
CA TYR A 65 2.22 7.56 13.31
C TYR A 65 2.15 9.05 13.69
N SER A 66 2.77 9.91 12.89
CA SER A 66 2.60 11.37 12.96
C SER A 66 1.64 11.83 11.88
N PHE A 67 0.52 12.44 12.28
CA PHE A 67 -0.45 13.05 11.36
C PHE A 67 -0.11 14.52 11.03
N SER A 68 1.13 14.95 11.23
CA SER A 68 1.57 16.29 10.85
C SER A 68 1.56 16.45 9.32
N ALA A 69 1.21 17.64 8.84
CA ALA A 69 1.15 17.92 7.41
C ALA A 69 2.50 17.69 6.69
N ASP A 70 3.62 17.86 7.41
CA ASP A 70 4.96 17.59 6.87
C ASP A 70 5.25 16.10 6.74
N GLU A 71 4.74 15.25 7.63
CA GLU A 71 4.91 13.80 7.51
C GLU A 71 4.01 13.25 6.39
N VAL A 72 2.73 13.67 6.35
CA VAL A 72 1.80 13.31 5.27
C VAL A 72 2.37 13.68 3.89
N ARG A 73 3.02 14.85 3.75
CA ARG A 73 3.69 15.27 2.50
C ARG A 73 4.89 14.40 2.11
N LYS A 74 5.64 13.82 3.06
CA LYS A 74 6.73 12.88 2.75
C LYS A 74 6.19 11.54 2.26
N GLN A 75 5.11 11.06 2.87
CA GLN A 75 4.48 9.77 2.54
C GLN A 75 3.68 9.83 1.23
N HIS A 76 3.16 11.00 0.84
CA HIS A 76 2.34 11.22 -0.37
C HIS A 76 2.92 12.30 -1.31
N PRO A 77 4.10 12.09 -1.93
CA PRO A 77 4.68 13.04 -2.89
C PRO A 77 3.78 13.27 -4.11
N GLU A 78 2.95 12.28 -4.49
CA GLU A 78 2.01 12.37 -5.62
C GLU A 78 0.83 13.32 -5.36
N GLU A 79 0.42 13.53 -4.10
CA GLU A 79 -0.61 14.52 -3.78
C GLU A 79 -0.12 15.94 -4.01
N MET A 80 1.15 16.22 -3.71
CA MET A 80 1.78 17.52 -3.99
C MET A 80 1.81 17.79 -5.51
N TRP A 81 2.00 16.76 -6.33
CA TRP A 81 1.91 16.88 -7.79
C TRP A 81 0.45 17.11 -8.24
N ARG A 82 -0.52 16.40 -7.66
CA ARG A 82 -1.95 16.61 -7.94
C ARG A 82 -2.44 17.99 -7.55
N GLU A 83 -2.04 18.51 -6.39
CA GLU A 83 -2.41 19.84 -5.90
C GLU A 83 -1.81 20.93 -6.79
N ARG A 84 -0.54 20.78 -7.20
CA ARG A 84 0.17 21.73 -8.08
C ARG A 84 -0.31 21.72 -9.54
N TYR A 85 -0.72 20.57 -10.08
CA TYR A 85 -1.08 20.43 -11.51
C TYR A 85 -2.58 20.13 -11.77
N GLN A 86 -3.45 20.19 -10.77
CA GLN A 86 -4.90 19.91 -10.94
C GLN A 86 -5.59 20.83 -11.97
N ASN A 87 -5.11 22.07 -12.10
CA ASN A 87 -5.60 23.08 -13.04
C ASN A 87 -4.72 23.25 -14.29
N ASP A 88 -3.75 22.35 -14.53
CA ASP A 88 -2.88 22.42 -15.70
C ASP A 88 -3.67 22.14 -17.00
N PRO A 89 -3.63 23.00 -18.03
CA PRO A 89 -4.38 22.79 -19.28
C PRO A 89 -3.91 21.58 -20.12
N ILE A 90 -2.71 21.06 -19.87
CA ILE A 90 -2.06 19.98 -20.62
C ILE A 90 -2.20 18.63 -19.89
N TRP A 91 -2.14 18.62 -18.55
CA TRP A 91 -2.18 17.38 -17.74
C TRP A 91 -3.32 17.28 -16.72
N GLY A 92 -4.07 18.36 -16.46
CA GLY A 92 -5.25 18.36 -15.60
C GLY A 92 -6.49 17.75 -16.28
N ARG A 93 -7.56 17.48 -15.51
CA ARG A 93 -8.83 16.99 -16.07
C ARG A 93 -9.52 18.10 -16.89
N GLY A 94 -9.17 18.16 -18.18
CA GLY A 94 -9.55 19.22 -19.12
C GLY A 94 -11.04 19.55 -19.12
N ASN A 95 -11.36 20.74 -18.59
CA ASN A 95 -12.71 21.25 -18.46
C ASN A 95 -13.23 21.69 -19.85
N LYS A 96 -13.86 20.78 -20.61
CA LYS A 96 -14.39 21.02 -21.97
C LYS A 96 -15.58 21.99 -21.98
N LYS A 97 -15.33 23.28 -21.75
CA LYS A 97 -16.28 24.36 -22.09
C LYS A 97 -16.38 24.51 -23.62
N LYS A 98 -17.25 23.74 -24.27
CA LYS A 98 -17.67 24.01 -25.65
C LYS A 98 -18.91 24.93 -25.65
N ASN A 99 -18.66 26.23 -25.74
CA ASN A 99 -19.68 27.24 -26.10
C ASN A 99 -19.29 27.88 -27.44
N SER A 100 -19.98 27.53 -28.54
CA SER A 100 -19.86 28.25 -29.82
C SER A 100 -21.18 28.26 -30.60
N LYS A 101 -21.98 29.29 -30.26
CA LYS A 101 -23.09 29.97 -30.97
C LYS A 101 -23.45 29.57 -32.43
N ARG A 102 -24.78 29.46 -32.63
CA ARG A 102 -25.63 29.96 -33.76
C ARG A 102 -25.47 29.40 -35.19
N SER A 103 -26.55 28.78 -35.71
CA SER A 103 -27.30 29.12 -36.96
C SER A 103 -28.35 28.02 -37.30
N SER A 104 -29.39 28.20 -38.13
CA SER A 104 -30.21 29.39 -38.52
C SER A 104 -31.36 28.98 -39.47
N TYR A 105 -32.63 29.38 -39.20
CA TYR A 105 -33.84 29.08 -40.03
C TYR A 105 -34.16 27.56 -40.19
N SER A 106 -35.36 27.10 -40.59
CA SER A 106 -36.55 27.76 -41.18
C SER A 106 -37.87 27.14 -40.70
N SER A 107 -38.96 27.90 -40.86
CA SER A 107 -40.39 27.55 -40.70
C SER A 107 -40.82 26.25 -41.39
N TYR A 108 -41.80 25.54 -40.83
CA TYR A 108 -43.24 25.73 -41.15
C TYR A 108 -44.14 25.13 -40.04
#